data_AF-A0A644V8B8-F1
#
_entry.id   AF-A0A644V8B8-F1
#
_cell.length_a   1.000
_cell.length_b   1.000
_cell.length_c   1.000
_cell.angle_alpha   90.00
_cell.angle_beta   90.00
_cell.angle_gamma   90.00
#
_symmetry.space_group_name_H-M   'P 1'
#
loop_
_entity.id
_entity.type
_entity.pdbx_description
1 polymer ?
#
loop_
_entity_poly.entity_id
_entity_poly.type
_entity_poly.pdbx_seq_one_letter_code
_entity_poly.pdbx_strand_id
1 'polypeptide(L)'
;MLPEVLPQSGNKLQQIIVRGLILKTEFKPAEIDKYGLTFSHQGVAWNEKAKSAQFEYELSEAEISILKESAGTLDKEARVTQHNLSLIEKIESL
;
A
#
# COMPACT_ATOMS: atom_id res chain seq x y z
N MET A 1 4.72 -1.25 3.31
CA MET A 1 3.36 -0.93 3.83
C MET A 1 2.32 -1.88 3.23
N LEU A 2 1.72 -1.64 2.05
CA LEU A 2 0.68 -2.55 1.51
C LEU A 2 1.19 -3.96 1.15
N PRO A 3 2.35 -4.13 0.46
CA PRO A 3 2.82 -5.45 0.03
C PRO A 3 3.05 -6.47 1.16
N GLU A 4 3.32 -5.99 2.37
CA GLU A 4 3.54 -6.82 3.56
C GLU A 4 2.24 -7.39 4.14
N VAL A 5 1.10 -6.78 3.81
CA VAL A 5 -0.23 -7.18 4.28
C VAL A 5 -0.95 -8.01 3.21
N LEU A 6 -0.42 -8.09 1.98
CA LEU A 6 -1.02 -8.88 0.91
C LEU A 6 -0.75 -10.39 1.09
N PRO A 7 -1.72 -11.24 0.72
CA PRO A 7 -1.56 -12.68 0.86
C PRO A 7 -0.49 -13.20 -0.11
N GLN A 8 0.47 -13.95 0.43
CA GLN A 8 1.64 -14.45 -0.30
C GLN A 8 1.34 -15.72 -1.12
N SER A 9 0.19 -16.35 -0.87
CA SER A 9 -0.27 -17.53 -1.59
C SER A 9 -1.80 -17.55 -1.61
N GLY A 10 -2.40 -18.23 -2.58
CA GLY A 10 -3.86 -18.29 -2.74
C GLY A 10 -4.25 -18.88 -4.08
N ASN A 11 -5.55 -18.94 -4.35
CA ASN A 11 -6.04 -19.42 -5.64
C ASN A 11 -5.78 -18.40 -6.76
N LYS A 12 -5.91 -18.82 -8.03
CA LYS A 12 -5.63 -17.98 -9.20
C LYS A 12 -6.41 -16.66 -9.20
N LEU A 13 -7.68 -16.66 -8.80
CA LEU A 13 -8.52 -15.46 -8.78
C LEU A 13 -8.05 -14.47 -7.71
N GLN A 14 -7.77 -14.96 -6.49
CA GLN A 14 -7.15 -14.16 -5.44
C GLN A 14 -5.85 -13.52 -5.93
N GLN A 15 -4.97 -14.28 -6.59
CA GLN A 15 -3.69 -13.77 -7.06
C GLN A 15 -3.83 -12.74 -8.20
N ILE A 16 -4.88 -12.82 -9.02
CA ILE A 16 -5.21 -11.78 -10.00
C ILE A 16 -5.60 -10.47 -9.30
N ILE A 17 -6.39 -10.56 -8.23
CA ILE A 17 -6.83 -9.38 -7.47
C ILE A 17 -5.65 -8.77 -6.70
N VAL A 18 -4.81 -9.60 -6.07
CA VAL A 18 -3.56 -9.16 -5.42
C VAL A 18 -2.66 -8.43 -6.40
N ARG A 19 -2.49 -8.95 -7.62
CA ARG A 19 -1.74 -8.26 -8.67
C ARG A 19 -2.35 -6.91 -9.02
N GLY A 20 -3.67 -6.80 -9.08
CA GLY A 20 -4.38 -5.55 -9.28
C GLY A 20 -4.08 -4.52 -8.18
N LEU A 21 -4.14 -4.95 -6.91
CA LEU A 21 -3.79 -4.12 -5.76
C LEU A 21 -2.35 -3.61 -5.83
N ILE A 22 -1.39 -4.47 -6.17
CA ILE A 22 0.03 -4.08 -6.32
C ILE A 22 0.16 -2.98 -7.37
N LEU A 23 -0.42 -3.18 -8.55
CA LEU A 23 -0.36 -2.22 -9.66
C LEU A 23 -1.02 -0.88 -9.33
N LYS A 24 -2.05 -0.87 -8.48
CA LYS A 24 -2.68 0.37 -8.01
C LYS A 24 -1.76 1.12 -7.04
N THR A 25 -0.98 0.42 -6.24
CA THR A 25 -0.10 1.04 -5.22
C THR A 25 1.33 1.30 -5.67
N GLU A 26 1.70 0.89 -6.88
CA GLU A 26 3.04 1.10 -7.44
C GLU A 26 3.18 2.53 -7.98
N PHE A 27 4.25 3.22 -7.58
CA PHE A 27 4.55 4.57 -8.07
C PHE A 27 4.87 4.54 -9.56
N LYS A 28 4.18 5.36 -10.33
CA LYS A 28 4.46 5.56 -11.75
C LYS A 28 5.63 6.53 -11.93
N PRO A 29 6.40 6.43 -13.03
CA PRO A 29 7.51 7.35 -13.31
C PRO A 29 7.10 8.84 -13.27
N ALA A 30 5.91 9.17 -13.78
CA ALA A 30 5.39 10.54 -13.74
C ALA A 30 5.09 11.05 -12.32
N GLU A 31 4.85 10.16 -11.35
CA GLU A 31 4.65 10.51 -9.95
C GLU A 31 6.00 10.67 -9.25
N ILE A 32 7.01 9.88 -9.63
CA ILE A 32 8.38 10.02 -9.13
C ILE A 32 8.94 11.41 -9.47
N ASP A 33 8.73 11.91 -10.68
CA ASP A 33 9.16 13.27 -11.07
C ASP A 33 8.42 14.36 -10.28
N LYS A 34 7.15 14.12 -9.95
CA LYS A 34 6.29 15.05 -9.22
C LYS A 34 6.61 15.12 -7.72
N TYR A 35 7.13 14.03 -7.14
CA TYR A 35 7.35 13.89 -5.71
C TYR A 35 8.82 13.63 -5.33
N GLY A 36 9.73 13.66 -6.31
CA GLY A 36 11.16 13.39 -6.16
C GLY A 36 11.97 14.55 -5.59
N LEU A 37 13.30 14.40 -5.64
CA LEU A 37 14.25 15.42 -5.19
C LEU A 37 14.28 16.61 -6.16
N THR A 38 14.25 17.81 -5.60
CA THR A 38 14.35 19.07 -6.36
C THR A 38 15.71 19.72 -6.12
N PHE A 39 16.28 20.30 -7.16
CA PHE A 39 17.52 21.08 -7.05
C PHE A 39 17.16 22.53 -6.73
N SER A 40 17.56 22.99 -5.55
CA SER A 40 17.44 24.39 -5.12
C SER A 40 18.83 25.05 -5.10
N HIS A 41 18.88 26.38 -5.01
CA HIS A 41 20.16 27.11 -4.85
C HIS A 41 20.92 26.75 -3.57
N GLN A 42 20.30 26.07 -2.60
CA GLN A 42 20.89 25.61 -1.35
C GLN A 42 21.28 24.12 -1.38
N GLY A 43 21.07 23.43 -2.50
CA GLY A 43 21.39 22.02 -2.68
C GLY A 43 20.18 21.17 -3.06
N VAL A 44 20.32 19.84 -2.89
CA VAL A 44 19.28 18.85 -3.16
C VAL A 44 18.30 18.81 -2.00
N ALA A 45 17.02 19.10 -2.24
CA ALA A 45 15.97 19.10 -1.23
C ALA A 45 14.76 18.28 -1.69
N TRP A 46 14.11 17.58 -0.76
CA TRP A 46 12.83 16.91 -1.03
C TRP A 46 11.78 17.91 -1.49
N ASN A 47 10.96 17.52 -2.48
CA ASN A 47 9.81 18.33 -2.85
C ASN A 47 8.87 18.48 -1.65
N GLU A 48 8.67 19.70 -1.14
CA GLU A 48 7.78 19.95 -0.01
C GLU A 48 6.34 19.48 -0.26
N LYS A 49 5.89 19.43 -1.52
CA LYS A 49 4.58 18.88 -1.90
C LYS A 49 4.49 17.36 -1.74
N ALA A 50 5.63 16.65 -1.71
CA ALA A 50 5.67 15.21 -1.51
C ALA A 50 5.45 14.82 -0.04
N LYS A 51 5.87 15.67 0.90
CA LYS A 51 5.80 15.38 2.34
C LYS A 51 4.37 15.28 2.88
N SER A 52 3.40 15.87 2.18
CA SER A 52 1.98 15.87 2.57
C SER A 52 1.06 15.28 1.49
N ALA A 53 1.62 14.63 0.47
CA ALA A 53 0.81 14.04 -0.59
C ALA A 53 -0.07 12.91 -0.03
N GLN A 54 -1.39 13.06 -0.19
CA GLN A 54 -2.35 12.00 0.06
C GLN A 54 -2.70 11.33 -1.27
N PHE A 55 -2.83 10.01 -1.24
CA PHE A 55 -3.21 9.22 -2.39
C PHE A 55 -4.54 8.55 -2.09
N GLU A 56 -5.54 8.83 -2.90
CA GLU A 56 -6.84 8.16 -2.85
C GLU A 56 -6.84 7.03 -3.87
N TYR A 57 -7.24 5.84 -3.42
CA TYR A 57 -7.40 4.67 -4.27
C TYR A 57 -8.80 4.12 -4.07
N GLU A 58 -9.51 3.88 -5.17
CA GLU A 58 -10.77 3.16 -5.14
C GLU A 58 -10.49 1.65 -5.08
N LEU A 59 -11.03 1.03 -4.03
CA LEU A 59 -11.02 -0.41 -3.83
C LEU A 59 -12.41 -0.97 -4.11
N SER A 60 -12.46 -2.04 -4.90
CA SER A 60 -13.65 -2.86 -5.07
C SER A 60 -13.91 -3.70 -3.82
N GLU A 61 -15.15 -4.16 -3.66
CA GLU A 61 -15.53 -5.05 -2.54
C GLU A 61 -14.68 -6.33 -2.50
N ALA A 62 -14.33 -6.88 -3.67
CA ALA A 62 -13.47 -8.06 -3.77
C ALA A 62 -12.04 -7.78 -3.26
N GLU A 63 -11.50 -6.60 -3.55
CA GLU A 63 -10.19 -6.16 -3.05
C GLU A 63 -10.23 -5.95 -1.53
N ILE A 64 -11.28 -5.32 -1.01
CA ILE A 64 -11.48 -5.12 0.44
C ILE A 64 -11.58 -6.47 1.16
N SER A 65 -12.36 -7.42 0.61
CA SER A 65 -12.51 -8.75 1.19
C SER A 65 -11.18 -9.48 1.31
N ILE A 66 -10.32 -9.40 0.30
CA ILE A 66 -8.99 -10.02 0.32
C ILE A 66 -8.07 -9.35 1.35
N LEU A 67 -8.13 -8.03 1.47
CA LEU A 67 -7.35 -7.30 2.47
C LEU A 67 -7.75 -7.72 3.89
N LYS A 68 -9.06 -7.81 4.18
CA LYS A 68 -9.57 -8.26 5.48
C LYS A 68 -9.21 -9.72 5.79
N GLU A 69 -9.32 -10.61 4.81
CA GLU A 69 -8.91 -12.01 4.95
C GLU A 69 -7.42 -12.12 5.28
N SER A 70 -6.59 -11.34 4.58
CA SER A 70 -5.14 -11.34 4.78
C SER A 70 -4.74 -10.75 6.13
N ALA A 71 -5.39 -9.66 6.56
CA ALA A 71 -5.23 -9.10 7.90
C ALA A 71 -5.54 -10.13 8.99
N GLY A 72 -6.70 -10.80 8.88
CA GLY A 72 -7.07 -11.86 9.81
C GLY A 72 -6.14 -13.08 9.79
N THR A 73 -5.54 -13.39 8.63
CA THR A 73 -4.54 -14.46 8.52
C THR A 73 -3.24 -14.08 9.22
N LEU A 74 -2.76 -12.86 9.03
CA LEU A 74 -1.55 -12.38 9.69
C LEU A 74 -1.68 -12.34 11.21
N ASP A 75 -2.84 -11.95 11.72
CA ASP A 75 -3.13 -11.99 13.16
C ASP A 75 -3.13 -13.43 13.70
N LYS A 76 -3.86 -14.34 13.04
CA LYS A 76 -3.88 -15.76 13.41
C LYS A 76 -2.50 -16.42 13.39
N GLU A 77 -1.65 -16.02 12.46
CA GLU A 77 -0.28 -16.54 12.31
C GLU A 77 0.74 -15.84 13.23
N ALA A 78 0.32 -14.87 14.06
CA ALA A 78 1.19 -14.03 14.88
C ALA A 78 2.29 -13.30 14.07
N ARG A 79 1.94 -12.85 12.87
CA ARG A 79 2.82 -12.14 11.91
C ARG A 79 2.56 -10.64 11.84
N VAL A 80 1.68 -10.12 12.70
CA VAL A 80 1.50 -8.68 12.91
C VAL A 80 2.75 -8.11 13.55
N THR A 81 3.25 -7.02 12.99
CA THR A 81 4.43 -6.30 13.47
C THR A 81 4.05 -4.86 13.79
N GLN A 82 4.85 -4.19 14.62
CA GLN A 82 4.66 -2.75 14.88
C GLN A 82 4.66 -1.90 13.60
N HIS A 83 5.35 -2.38 12.55
CA HIS A 83 5.40 -1.67 11.26
C HIS A 83 4.09 -1.74 10.49
N ASN A 84 3.35 -2.84 10.55
CA ASN A 84 2.12 -3.04 9.77
C ASN A 84 0.82 -2.91 10.60
N LEU A 85 0.92 -2.83 11.93
CA LEU A 85 -0.23 -2.74 12.84
C LEU A 85 -1.22 -1.64 12.44
N SER A 86 -0.75 -0.40 12.24
CA SER A 86 -1.63 0.72 11.90
C SER A 86 -2.31 0.57 10.53
N LEU A 87 -1.75 -0.24 9.62
CA LEU A 87 -2.39 -0.54 8.35
C LEU A 87 -3.45 -1.63 8.52
N ILE A 88 -3.18 -2.64 9.35
CA ILE A 88 -4.12 -3.71 9.68
C ILE A 88 -5.36 -3.15 10.37
N GLU A 89 -5.20 -2.29 11.38
CA GLU A 89 -6.33 -1.62 12.06
C GLU A 89 -7.20 -0.82 11.09
N LYS A 90 -6.59 -0.15 10.11
CA LYS A 90 -7.33 0.57 9.06
C LYS A 90 -8.12 -0.38 8.17
N ILE A 91 -7.52 -1.48 7.74
CA ILE A 91 -8.18 -2.48 6.88
C ILE A 91 -9.38 -3.12 7.59
N GLU A 92 -9.27 -3.37 8.90
CA GLU A 92 -10.36 -3.92 9.71
C GLU A 92 -11.54 -2.94 9.84
N SER A 93 -11.26 -1.63 9.78
CA SER A 93 -12.28 -0.57 9.87
C SER A 93 -12.98 -0.22 8.54
N LEU A 94 -12.47 -0.72 7.41
CA LEU A 94 -13.12 -0.61 6.08
C LEU A 94 -14.39 -1.46 6.04
#